data_AF-A0A538BE92-F1
#
_entry.id   AF-A0A538BE92-F1
#
_cell.length_a   1.000
_cell.length_b   1.000
_cell.length_c   1.000
_cell.angle_alpha   90.00
_cell.angle_beta   90.00
_cell.angle_gamma   90.00
#
_symmetry.space_group_name_H-M   'P 1'
#
loop_
_entity.id
_entity.type
_entity.pdbx_description
1 polymer ?
#
loop_
_entity_poly.entity_id
_entity_poly.type
_entity_poly.pdbx_seq_one_letter_code
_entity_poly.pdbx_strand_id
1 'polypeptide(L)'
;YVLGWNFYLGAGAWGVLSALLINGVARRRKIGADAAIGVVTTASFAIGVALISSVHRFAINLEAALFGNILGVTNQQLLVLLGVLVVTGGAIFLGYRQLLFATFDPEASDAYGVSSRRAETLIALLLAATIVASMQALGVTLIAATIVVPAVIARLLTDSFAKMLLLSTGLGAVAGLFGMYVSYYVTVPPGAAIVLILAGVFVVVFAASALTARRRLRSLEGVDAHTDVTGPAVEAG
;
A
#
# COMPACT_ATOMS: atom_id res chain seq x y z
N TYR A 1 -9.39 22.04 17.41
CA TYR A 1 -8.45 22.47 18.47
C TYR A 1 -8.01 23.93 18.31
N VAL A 2 -7.50 24.39 17.15
CA VAL A 2 -7.08 25.80 16.96
C VAL A 2 -8.25 26.81 16.99
N LEU A 3 -9.44 26.42 16.53
CA LEU A 3 -10.66 27.24 16.52
C LEU A 3 -11.67 26.89 17.64
N GLY A 4 -11.33 25.98 18.56
CA GLY A 4 -12.30 25.47 19.55
C GLY A 4 -13.39 24.54 18.98
N TRP A 5 -13.41 24.29 17.67
CA TRP A 5 -14.33 23.34 17.02
C TRP A 5 -13.94 21.87 17.27
N ASN A 6 -14.97 21.00 17.21
CA ASN A 6 -14.86 19.55 17.34
C ASN A 6 -13.92 18.99 16.26
N PHE A 7 -12.93 18.18 16.68
CA PHE A 7 -11.93 17.57 15.80
C PHE A 7 -12.53 16.82 14.62
N TYR A 8 -13.60 16.06 14.87
CA TYR A 8 -14.25 15.25 13.82
C TYR A 8 -14.88 16.12 12.72
N LEU A 9 -15.40 17.30 13.07
CA LEU A 9 -15.95 18.24 12.08
C LEU A 9 -14.84 18.86 11.23
N GLY A 10 -13.72 19.24 11.84
CA GLY A 10 -12.56 19.77 11.11
C GLY A 10 -11.96 18.73 10.16
N ALA A 11 -11.76 17.49 10.65
CA ALA A 11 -11.25 16.38 9.85
C ALA A 11 -12.22 16.00 8.72
N GLY A 12 -13.52 15.94 9.00
CA GLY A 12 -14.55 15.64 8.01
C GLY A 12 -14.65 16.70 6.92
N ALA A 13 -14.69 17.98 7.30
CA ALA A 13 -14.73 19.09 6.34
C ALA A 13 -13.49 19.11 5.45
N TRP A 14 -12.30 18.91 6.04
CA TRP A 14 -11.07 18.84 5.28
C TRP A 14 -11.03 17.63 4.35
N GLY A 15 -11.49 16.46 4.80
CA GLY A 15 -11.59 15.26 3.97
C GLY A 15 -12.48 15.46 2.75
N VAL A 16 -13.65 16.09 2.91
CA VAL A 16 -14.53 16.45 1.80
C VAL A 16 -13.86 17.45 0.86
N LEU A 17 -13.21 18.48 1.40
CA LEU A 17 -12.48 19.48 0.61
C LEU A 17 -11.36 18.83 -0.22
N SER A 18 -10.53 17.98 0.39
CA SER A 18 -9.48 17.24 -0.30
C SER A 18 -10.05 16.33 -1.39
N ALA A 19 -11.16 15.64 -1.13
CA ALA A 19 -11.82 14.79 -2.14
C ALA A 19 -12.31 15.61 -3.35
N LEU A 20 -12.90 16.78 -3.12
CA LEU A 20 -13.33 17.70 -4.18
C LEU A 20 -12.14 18.24 -4.98
N LEU A 21 -11.04 18.61 -4.31
CA LEU A 21 -9.81 19.07 -4.96
C LEU A 21 -9.20 17.96 -5.83
N ILE A 22 -9.10 16.74 -5.31
CA ILE A 22 -8.60 15.58 -6.07
C ILE A 22 -9.45 15.36 -7.31
N ASN A 23 -10.77 15.30 -7.17
CA ASN A 23 -11.69 15.05 -8.28
C ASN A 23 -11.63 16.18 -9.32
N GLY A 24 -11.57 17.45 -8.87
CA GLY A 24 -11.44 18.61 -9.74
C GLY A 24 -10.13 18.64 -10.53
N VAL A 25 -9.02 18.23 -9.92
CA VAL A 25 -7.71 18.14 -10.59
C VAL A 25 -7.65 16.94 -11.53
N ALA A 26 -8.11 15.77 -11.08
CA ALA A 26 -8.10 14.52 -11.85
C ALA A 26 -9.03 14.57 -13.09
N ARG A 27 -10.09 15.38 -13.07
CA ARG A 27 -10.95 15.60 -14.25
C ARG A 27 -10.25 16.35 -15.38
N ARG A 28 -9.16 17.08 -15.10
CA ARG A 28 -8.38 17.73 -16.15
C ARG A 28 -7.48 16.67 -16.79
N ARG A 29 -7.74 16.34 -18.07
CA ARG A 29 -7.03 15.34 -18.91
C ARG A 29 -5.49 15.39 -18.89
N LYS A 30 -4.88 16.44 -18.33
CA LYS A 30 -3.42 16.62 -18.26
C LYS A 30 -2.77 15.97 -17.03
N ILE A 31 -3.53 15.66 -15.98
CA ILE A 31 -2.99 15.14 -14.71
C ILE A 31 -3.69 13.82 -14.41
N GLY A 32 -2.91 12.74 -14.25
CA GLY A 32 -3.44 11.43 -13.84
C GLY A 32 -4.04 11.48 -12.44
N ALA A 33 -5.09 10.69 -12.19
CA ALA A 33 -5.77 10.65 -10.91
C ALA A 33 -4.82 10.35 -9.74
N ASP A 34 -3.85 9.46 -9.94
CA ASP A 34 -2.84 9.10 -8.93
C ASP A 34 -1.93 10.27 -8.57
N ALA A 35 -1.53 11.07 -9.57
CA ALA A 35 -0.73 12.27 -9.34
C ALA A 35 -1.55 13.35 -8.60
N ALA A 36 -2.83 13.50 -8.93
CA ALA A 36 -3.73 14.42 -8.25
C ALA A 36 -3.93 14.02 -6.77
N ILE A 37 -4.15 12.74 -6.50
CA ILE A 37 -4.27 12.19 -5.15
C ILE A 37 -2.98 12.49 -4.36
N GLY A 38 -1.81 12.16 -4.92
CA GLY A 38 -0.52 12.35 -4.26
C GLY A 38 -0.22 13.82 -3.95
N VAL A 39 -0.42 14.72 -4.90
CA VAL A 39 -0.16 16.16 -4.69
C VAL A 39 -1.12 16.77 -3.66
N VAL A 40 -2.42 16.51 -3.78
CA VAL A 40 -3.41 17.12 -2.87
C VAL A 40 -3.26 16.60 -1.44
N THR A 41 -3.03 15.30 -1.25
CA THR A 41 -2.80 14.73 0.08
C THR A 41 -1.49 15.24 0.70
N THR A 42 -0.40 15.31 -0.07
CA THR A 42 0.88 15.84 0.41
C THR A 42 0.77 17.32 0.80
N ALA A 43 0.13 18.14 -0.03
CA ALA A 43 -0.11 19.55 0.26
C ALA A 43 -0.99 19.74 1.50
N SER A 44 -2.07 18.94 1.59
CA SER A 44 -2.97 18.94 2.76
C SER A 44 -2.23 18.62 4.05
N PHE A 45 -1.37 17.60 3.99
CA PHE A 45 -0.56 17.19 5.12
C PHE A 45 0.44 18.27 5.53
N ALA A 46 1.15 18.87 4.56
CA ALA A 46 2.09 19.96 4.81
C ALA A 46 1.40 21.18 5.45
N ILE A 47 0.20 21.56 4.97
CA ILE A 47 -0.61 22.62 5.57
C ILE A 47 -0.98 22.27 7.01
N GLY A 48 -1.42 21.03 7.27
CA GLY A 48 -1.75 20.56 8.62
C GLY A 48 -0.56 20.65 9.58
N VAL A 49 0.62 20.19 9.15
CA VAL A 49 1.87 20.27 9.94
C VAL A 49 2.26 21.73 10.19
N ALA A 50 2.18 22.60 9.18
CA ALA A 50 2.50 24.02 9.32
C ALA A 50 1.55 24.73 10.30
N LEU A 51 0.25 24.45 10.24
CA LEU A 51 -0.75 25.00 11.17
C LEU A 51 -0.49 24.53 12.60
N ILE A 52 -0.21 23.25 12.82
CA ILE A 52 0.08 22.71 14.16
C ILE A 52 1.37 23.31 14.70
N SER A 53 2.43 23.37 13.89
CA SER A 53 3.74 23.95 14.26
C SER A 53 3.64 25.43 14.65
N SER A 54 2.71 26.18 14.05
CA SER A 54 2.50 27.60 14.39
C SER A 54 1.93 27.83 15.79
N VAL A 55 1.22 26.83 16.35
CA VAL A 55 0.54 26.96 17.65
C VAL A 55 1.39 26.33 18.76
N HIS A 56 2.24 27.15 19.38
CA HIS A 56 3.16 26.77 20.48
C HIS A 56 2.49 26.23 21.76
N ARG A 57 1.15 26.15 21.82
CA ARG A 57 0.40 25.81 23.04
C ARG A 57 0.14 24.32 23.25
N PHE A 58 0.40 23.47 22.25
CA PHE A 58 0.19 22.03 22.41
C PHE A 58 1.36 21.27 21.80
N ALA A 59 2.19 20.67 22.66
CA ALA A 59 3.17 19.67 22.28
C ALA A 59 2.44 18.37 21.88
N ILE A 60 1.67 18.41 20.79
CA ILE A 60 1.28 17.18 20.12
C ILE A 60 2.57 16.67 19.50
N ASN A 61 3.05 15.53 19.98
CA ASN A 61 4.19 14.83 19.41
C ASN A 61 3.79 14.33 18.01
N LEU A 62 3.91 15.19 17.00
CA LEU A 62 3.66 14.88 15.59
C LEU A 62 4.44 13.63 15.19
N GLU A 63 5.68 13.53 15.63
CA GLU A 63 6.53 12.36 15.40
C GLU A 63 5.89 11.05 15.89
N ALA A 64 5.33 11.03 17.09
CA ALA A 64 4.63 9.86 17.64
C ALA A 64 3.31 9.57 16.90
N ALA A 65 2.61 10.59 16.39
CA ALA A 65 1.38 10.38 15.61
C ALA A 65 1.67 9.86 14.19
N LEU A 66 2.77 10.31 13.58
CA LEU A 66 3.14 9.97 12.21
C LEU A 66 3.87 8.63 12.13
N PHE A 67 4.84 8.40 13.02
CA PHE A 67 5.71 7.22 13.00
C PHE A 67 5.37 6.20 14.09
N GLY A 68 4.39 6.50 14.94
CA GLY A 68 3.99 5.64 16.05
C GLY A 68 5.01 5.64 17.18
N ASN A 69 4.66 4.96 18.26
CA ASN A 69 5.61 4.60 19.31
C ASN A 69 5.51 3.10 19.58
N ILE A 70 6.23 2.31 18.78
CA ILE A 70 6.23 0.85 18.86
C ILE A 70 6.71 0.37 20.25
N LEU A 71 7.62 1.12 20.88
CA LEU A 71 8.14 0.82 22.20
C LEU A 71 7.13 1.11 23.33
N GLY A 72 6.13 1.95 23.08
CA GLY A 72 5.10 2.36 24.05
C GLY A 72 3.81 1.55 23.98
N VAL A 73 3.78 0.45 23.23
CA VAL A 73 2.57 -0.37 23.06
C VAL A 73 2.21 -1.07 24.36
N THR A 74 0.96 -0.91 24.79
CA THR A 74 0.42 -1.55 25.99
C THR A 74 -0.02 -2.98 25.74
N ASN A 75 -0.05 -3.81 26.78
CA ASN A 75 -0.54 -5.21 26.68
C ASN A 75 -1.98 -5.30 26.15
N GLN A 76 -2.84 -4.33 26.49
CA GLN A 76 -4.21 -4.29 26.00
C GLN A 76 -4.26 -4.01 24.49
N GLN A 77 -3.44 -3.09 23.99
CA GLN A 77 -3.31 -2.84 22.56
C GLN A 77 -2.78 -4.06 21.82
N LEU A 78 -1.81 -4.78 22.41
CA LEU A 78 -1.28 -6.01 21.84
C LEU A 78 -2.35 -7.11 21.73
N LEU A 79 -3.19 -7.27 22.75
CA LEU A 79 -4.32 -8.21 22.71
C LEU A 79 -5.36 -7.86 21.64
N VAL A 80 -5.67 -6.56 21.48
CA VAL A 80 -6.56 -6.10 20.39
C VAL A 80 -5.95 -6.41 19.02
N LEU A 81 -4.65 -6.15 18.84
CA LEU A 81 -3.93 -6.45 17.61
C LEU A 81 -3.95 -7.95 17.29
N LEU A 82 -3.70 -8.78 18.30
CA LEU A 82 -3.76 -10.24 18.16
C LEU A 82 -5.17 -10.71 17.80
N GLY A 83 -6.20 -10.16 18.45
CA GLY A 83 -7.60 -10.49 18.15
C GLY A 83 -7.96 -10.15 16.70
N VAL A 84 -7.58 -8.95 16.24
CA VAL A 84 -7.82 -8.51 14.85
C VAL A 84 -7.03 -9.36 13.86
N LEU A 85 -5.78 -9.74 14.18
CA LEU A 85 -4.98 -10.64 13.36
C LEU A 85 -5.66 -12.01 13.20
N VAL A 86 -6.16 -12.60 14.28
CA VAL A 86 -6.85 -13.91 14.25
C VAL A 86 -8.15 -13.81 13.46
N VAL A 87 -8.95 -12.76 13.67
CA VAL A 87 -10.21 -12.54 12.94
C VAL A 87 -9.95 -12.34 11.46
N THR A 88 -9.02 -11.45 11.09
CA THR A 88 -8.69 -11.17 9.69
C THR A 88 -8.06 -12.38 9.01
N GLY A 89 -7.11 -13.04 9.67
CA GLY A 89 -6.48 -14.27 9.15
C GLY A 89 -7.49 -15.40 8.98
N GLY A 90 -8.40 -15.59 9.94
CA GLY A 90 -9.49 -16.56 9.86
C GLY A 90 -10.45 -16.23 8.72
N ALA A 91 -10.88 -14.98 8.59
CA ALA A 91 -11.78 -14.55 7.51
C ALA A 91 -11.14 -14.75 6.12
N ILE A 92 -9.83 -14.48 5.97
CA ILE A 92 -9.10 -14.75 4.72
C ILE A 92 -8.98 -16.25 4.46
N PHE A 93 -8.69 -17.05 5.49
CA PHE A 93 -8.56 -18.51 5.35
C PHE A 93 -9.89 -19.16 4.93
N LEU A 94 -11.00 -18.81 5.59
CA LEU A 94 -12.33 -19.31 5.25
C LEU A 94 -12.85 -18.74 3.92
N GLY A 95 -12.54 -17.47 3.63
CA GLY A 95 -12.98 -16.74 2.45
C GLY A 95 -12.08 -16.89 1.22
N TYR A 96 -10.98 -17.65 1.29
CA TYR A 96 -9.88 -17.64 0.30
C TYR A 96 -10.38 -17.72 -1.16
N ARG A 97 -11.30 -18.64 -1.43
CA ARG A 97 -11.85 -18.84 -2.78
C ARG A 97 -12.66 -17.64 -3.26
N GLN A 98 -13.46 -17.03 -2.38
CA GLN A 98 -14.29 -15.85 -2.70
C GLN A 98 -13.42 -14.60 -2.92
N LEU A 99 -12.38 -14.41 -2.10
CA LEU A 99 -11.40 -13.32 -2.29
C LEU A 99 -10.65 -13.46 -3.62
N LEU A 100 -10.24 -14.68 -3.98
CA LEU A 100 -9.53 -14.94 -5.23
C LEU A 100 -10.39 -14.61 -6.45
N PHE A 101 -11.65 -15.06 -6.48
CA PHE A 101 -12.56 -14.74 -7.58
C PHE A 101 -12.86 -13.25 -7.66
N ALA A 102 -13.17 -12.60 -6.54
CA ALA A 102 -13.48 -11.17 -6.52
C ALA A 102 -12.28 -10.28 -6.97
N THR A 103 -11.04 -10.73 -6.75
CA THR A 103 -9.84 -9.92 -7.06
C THR A 103 -9.39 -10.07 -8.52
N PHE A 104 -9.53 -11.25 -9.12
CA PHE A 104 -8.99 -11.53 -10.46
C PHE A 104 -10.06 -11.62 -11.55
N ASP A 105 -11.31 -11.91 -11.22
CA ASP A 105 -12.38 -12.01 -12.20
C ASP A 105 -13.73 -11.57 -11.62
N PRO A 106 -13.94 -10.25 -11.44
CA PRO A 106 -15.17 -9.70 -10.88
C PRO A 106 -16.41 -9.92 -11.76
N GLU A 107 -16.20 -10.14 -13.06
CA GLU A 107 -17.27 -10.33 -14.06
C GLU A 107 -17.69 -11.81 -14.16
N ALA A 108 -16.75 -12.76 -14.09
CA ALA A 108 -17.09 -14.19 -14.05
C ALA A 108 -17.62 -14.65 -12.68
N SER A 109 -17.26 -13.98 -11.58
CA SER A 109 -17.73 -14.34 -10.24
C SER A 109 -19.25 -14.18 -10.07
N ASP A 110 -19.84 -13.13 -10.65
CA ASP A 110 -21.29 -12.91 -10.65
C ASP A 110 -22.01 -13.98 -11.49
N ALA A 111 -21.37 -14.47 -12.57
CA ALA A 111 -21.88 -15.60 -13.36
C ALA A 111 -21.81 -16.96 -12.63
N TYR A 112 -20.86 -17.13 -11.71
CA TYR A 112 -20.73 -18.33 -10.85
C TYR A 112 -21.50 -18.23 -9.52
N GLY A 113 -22.30 -17.18 -9.31
CA GLY A 113 -23.16 -17.04 -8.12
C GLY A 113 -22.44 -16.57 -6.84
N VAL A 114 -21.19 -16.11 -6.95
CA VAL A 114 -20.46 -15.48 -5.83
C VAL A 114 -20.63 -13.98 -5.96
N SER A 115 -21.39 -13.35 -5.05
CA SER A 115 -21.58 -11.90 -5.10
C SER A 115 -20.25 -11.17 -4.84
N SER A 116 -19.58 -10.70 -5.89
CA SER A 116 -18.34 -9.90 -5.81
C SER A 116 -18.45 -8.79 -4.77
N ARG A 117 -19.63 -8.16 -4.72
CA ARG A 117 -19.95 -7.05 -3.83
C ARG A 117 -19.83 -7.40 -2.34
N ARG A 118 -20.16 -8.63 -1.93
CA ARG A 118 -20.00 -9.06 -0.52
C ARG A 118 -18.55 -9.32 -0.17
N ALA A 119 -17.78 -9.91 -1.09
CA ALA A 119 -16.35 -10.14 -0.89
C ALA A 119 -15.58 -8.81 -0.82
N GLU A 120 -15.88 -7.87 -1.71
CA GLU A 120 -15.32 -6.52 -1.71
C GLU A 120 -15.65 -5.77 -0.41
N THR A 121 -16.92 -5.83 0.04
CA THR A 121 -17.34 -5.24 1.32
C THR A 121 -16.61 -5.89 2.50
N LEU A 122 -16.46 -7.21 2.49
CA LEU A 122 -15.74 -7.94 3.53
C LEU A 122 -14.27 -7.53 3.59
N ILE A 123 -13.59 -7.45 2.43
CA ILE A 123 -12.19 -6.98 2.34
C ILE A 123 -12.09 -5.55 2.88
N ALA A 124 -13.01 -4.66 2.47
CA ALA A 124 -13.01 -3.28 2.95
C ALA A 124 -13.20 -3.18 4.47
N LEU A 125 -14.10 -3.99 5.05
CA LEU A 125 -14.33 -4.04 6.50
C LEU A 125 -13.12 -4.59 7.26
N LEU A 126 -12.51 -5.67 6.77
CA LEU A 126 -11.31 -6.26 7.37
C LEU A 126 -10.12 -5.28 7.30
N LEU A 127 -9.96 -4.60 6.17
CA LEU A 127 -8.92 -3.59 5.99
C LEU A 127 -9.15 -2.41 6.94
N ALA A 128 -10.38 -1.89 7.03
CA ALA A 128 -10.72 -0.80 7.93
C ALA A 128 -10.48 -1.18 9.41
N ALA A 129 -10.93 -2.37 9.83
CA ALA A 129 -10.70 -2.87 11.19
C ALA A 129 -9.19 -2.99 11.50
N THR A 130 -8.42 -3.54 10.55
CA THR A 130 -6.96 -3.69 10.67
C THR A 130 -6.25 -2.35 10.78
N ILE A 131 -6.64 -1.36 9.96
CA ILE A 131 -6.10 0.01 10.02
C ILE A 131 -6.39 0.64 11.37
N VAL A 132 -7.65 0.62 11.82
CA VAL A 132 -8.06 1.27 13.08
C VAL A 132 -7.34 0.67 14.28
N ALA A 133 -7.23 -0.66 14.34
CA ALA A 133 -6.54 -1.35 15.44
C ALA A 133 -5.04 -1.05 15.45
N SER A 134 -4.42 -0.98 14.27
CA SER A 134 -2.97 -0.75 14.15
C SER A 134 -2.57 0.71 14.33
N MET A 135 -3.48 1.67 14.08
CA MET A 135 -3.20 3.11 14.07
C MET A 135 -2.64 3.64 15.38
N GLN A 136 -3.07 3.07 16.51
CA GLN A 136 -2.59 3.50 17.82
C GLN A 136 -1.13 3.09 18.08
N ALA A 137 -0.67 1.97 17.51
CA ALA A 137 0.66 1.42 17.75
C ALA A 137 1.68 1.91 16.70
N LEU A 138 1.30 1.86 15.43
CA LEU A 138 2.21 2.06 14.30
C LEU A 138 2.26 3.51 13.80
N GLY A 139 1.21 4.29 14.05
CA GLY A 139 1.06 5.62 13.46
C GLY A 139 0.67 5.56 11.96
N VAL A 140 0.29 6.72 11.43
CA VAL A 140 -0.35 6.80 10.09
C VAL A 140 0.62 6.44 8.96
N THR A 141 1.86 6.90 9.03
CA THR A 141 2.83 6.76 7.92
C THR A 141 3.29 5.31 7.79
N LEU A 142 3.55 4.65 8.93
CA LEU A 142 3.98 3.26 8.95
C LEU A 142 2.87 2.33 8.45
N ILE A 143 1.60 2.60 8.79
CA ILE A 143 0.46 1.82 8.27
C ILE A 143 0.34 1.93 6.77
N ALA A 144 0.40 3.16 6.23
CA ALA A 144 0.31 3.37 4.80
C ALA A 144 1.40 2.59 4.05
N ALA A 145 2.63 2.61 4.56
CA ALA A 145 3.73 1.85 3.97
C ALA A 145 3.55 0.33 4.10
N THR A 146 3.20 -0.16 5.29
CA THR A 146 3.12 -1.60 5.58
C THR A 146 1.93 -2.29 4.90
N ILE A 147 0.85 -1.57 4.61
CA ILE A 147 -0.29 -2.11 3.85
C ILE A 147 0.03 -2.16 2.35
N VAL A 148 0.62 -1.10 1.80
CA VAL A 148 0.76 -0.96 0.35
C VAL A 148 2.05 -1.62 -0.17
N VAL A 149 3.20 -1.32 0.44
CA VAL A 149 4.51 -1.65 -0.13
C VAL A 149 4.75 -3.16 -0.22
N PRO A 150 4.53 -3.97 0.85
CA PRO A 150 4.72 -5.42 0.76
C PRO A 150 3.79 -6.09 -0.25
N ALA A 151 2.55 -5.61 -0.38
CA ALA A 151 1.59 -6.12 -1.35
C ALA A 151 2.03 -5.85 -2.80
N VAL A 152 2.52 -4.63 -3.08
CA VAL A 152 3.05 -4.28 -4.40
C VAL A 152 4.31 -5.09 -4.72
N ILE A 153 5.23 -5.23 -3.77
CA ILE A 153 6.44 -6.05 -3.94
C ILE A 153 6.06 -7.51 -4.23
N ALA A 154 5.16 -8.10 -3.45
CA ALA A 154 4.73 -9.47 -3.66
C ALA A 154 4.11 -9.66 -5.05
N ARG A 155 3.28 -8.71 -5.51
CA ARG A 155 2.69 -8.73 -6.85
C ARG A 155 3.72 -8.63 -7.98
N LEU A 156 4.83 -7.92 -7.78
CA LEU A 156 5.93 -7.88 -8.75
C LEU A 156 6.72 -9.20 -8.82
N LEU A 157 6.70 -10.00 -7.74
CA LEU A 157 7.42 -11.27 -7.66
C LEU A 157 6.59 -12.47 -8.13
N THR A 158 5.26 -12.41 -8.03
CA THR A 158 4.41 -13.56 -8.33
C THR A 158 3.02 -13.17 -8.82
N ASP A 159 2.49 -13.96 -9.75
CA ASP A 159 1.11 -13.86 -10.23
C ASP A 159 0.12 -14.75 -9.45
N SER A 160 0.61 -15.58 -8.51
CA SER A 160 -0.24 -16.48 -7.72
C SER A 160 -0.71 -15.83 -6.43
N PHE A 161 -2.03 -15.76 -6.23
CA PHE A 161 -2.65 -15.12 -5.06
C PHE A 161 -2.18 -15.68 -3.71
N ALA A 162 -2.11 -17.02 -3.56
CA ALA A 162 -1.60 -17.66 -2.34
C ALA A 162 -0.16 -17.23 -2.01
N LYS A 163 0.71 -17.23 -3.03
CA LYS A 163 2.10 -16.82 -2.87
C LYS A 163 2.19 -15.33 -2.57
N MET A 164 1.33 -14.51 -3.19
CA MET A 164 1.28 -13.08 -2.94
C MET A 164 0.93 -12.78 -1.48
N LEU A 165 -0.06 -13.48 -0.92
CA LEU A 165 -0.47 -13.32 0.48
C LEU A 165 0.66 -13.70 1.46
N LEU A 166 1.31 -14.84 1.23
CA LEU A 166 2.43 -15.30 2.06
C LEU A 166 3.65 -14.38 1.95
N LEU A 167 4.03 -13.98 0.73
CA LEU A 167 5.16 -13.09 0.49
C LEU A 167 4.92 -11.71 1.09
N SER A 168 3.74 -11.12 0.88
CA SER A 168 3.40 -9.81 1.43
C SER A 168 3.47 -9.80 2.96
N THR A 169 2.86 -10.81 3.60
CA THR A 169 2.87 -10.96 5.06
C THR A 169 4.30 -11.18 5.59
N GLY A 170 5.05 -12.08 4.97
CA GLY A 170 6.43 -12.37 5.36
C GLY A 170 7.35 -11.15 5.18
N LEU A 171 7.23 -10.44 4.07
CA LEU A 171 8.04 -9.26 3.79
C LEU A 171 7.74 -8.12 4.78
N GLY A 172 6.47 -7.90 5.11
CA GLY A 172 6.07 -6.93 6.13
C GLY A 172 6.65 -7.27 7.51
N ALA A 173 6.55 -8.55 7.93
CA ALA A 173 7.09 -9.01 9.21
C ALA A 173 8.63 -8.88 9.27
N VAL A 174 9.33 -9.33 8.23
CA VAL A 174 10.79 -9.25 8.13
C VAL A 174 11.25 -7.79 8.10
N ALA A 175 10.61 -6.94 7.31
CA ALA A 175 10.94 -5.50 7.27
C ALA A 175 10.69 -4.80 8.61
N GLY A 176 9.64 -5.20 9.33
CA GLY A 176 9.38 -4.73 10.70
C GLY A 176 10.50 -5.12 11.67
N LEU A 177 10.90 -6.39 11.68
CA LEU A 177 11.98 -6.89 12.55
C LEU A 177 13.33 -6.24 12.22
N PHE A 178 13.73 -6.22 10.95
CA PHE A 178 14.98 -5.59 10.53
C PHE A 178 14.95 -4.07 10.70
N GLY A 179 13.81 -3.41 10.45
CA GLY A 179 13.66 -1.97 10.64
C GLY A 179 13.77 -1.58 12.11
N MET A 180 13.18 -2.37 13.00
CA MET A 180 13.34 -2.19 14.44
C MET A 180 14.79 -2.40 14.87
N TYR A 181 15.45 -3.45 14.36
CA TYR A 181 16.84 -3.75 14.68
C TYR A 181 17.80 -2.64 14.20
N VAL A 182 17.63 -2.15 12.97
CA VAL A 182 18.44 -1.05 12.41
C VAL A 182 18.20 0.26 13.16
N SER A 183 16.94 0.55 13.52
CA SER A 183 16.58 1.73 14.32
C SER A 183 17.38 1.82 15.62
N TYR A 184 17.67 0.68 16.26
CA TYR A 184 18.49 0.62 17.47
C TYR A 184 19.91 1.16 17.27
N TYR A 185 20.54 0.90 16.11
CA TYR A 185 21.92 1.33 15.83
C TYR A 185 22.01 2.73 15.23
N VAL A 186 21.02 3.14 14.43
CA VAL A 186 21.08 4.40 13.65
C VAL A 186 20.42 5.56 14.41
N THR A 187 19.84 5.33 15.60
CA THR A 187 19.16 6.36 16.42
C THR A 187 18.04 7.11 15.66
N VAL A 188 17.38 6.41 14.73
CA VAL A 188 16.25 6.92 13.94
C VAL A 188 14.95 6.34 14.51
N PRO A 189 13.81 7.05 14.48
CA PRO A 189 12.52 6.52 14.91
C PRO A 189 12.19 5.17 14.24
N PRO A 190 11.74 4.15 15.00
CA PRO A 190 11.46 2.82 14.46
C PRO A 190 10.54 2.83 13.24
N GLY A 191 9.48 3.65 13.27
CA GLY A 191 8.55 3.74 12.15
C GLY A 191 9.19 4.27 10.87
N ALA A 192 10.08 5.27 10.98
CA ALA A 192 10.81 5.79 9.81
C ALA A 192 11.80 4.76 9.26
N ALA A 193 12.51 4.03 10.12
CA ALA A 193 13.45 2.99 9.72
C ALA A 193 12.75 1.86 8.93
N ILE A 194 11.61 1.37 9.41
CA ILE A 194 10.83 0.33 8.73
C ILE A 194 10.35 0.80 7.36
N VAL A 195 9.83 2.03 7.26
CA VAL A 195 9.38 2.61 5.98
C VAL A 195 10.53 2.70 4.98
N LEU A 196 11.70 3.15 5.41
CA LEU A 196 12.89 3.25 4.55
C LEU A 196 13.37 1.89 4.06
N ILE A 197 13.35 0.86 4.91
CA ILE A 197 13.67 -0.51 4.50
C ILE A 197 12.67 -1.01 3.46
N LEU A 198 11.37 -0.86 3.70
CA LEU A 198 10.33 -1.25 2.74
C LEU A 198 10.50 -0.53 1.40
N ALA A 199 10.76 0.77 1.42
CA ALA A 199 11.02 1.55 0.20
C ALA A 199 12.28 1.06 -0.53
N GLY A 200 13.36 0.77 0.20
CA GLY A 200 14.59 0.23 -0.37
C GLY A 200 14.37 -1.12 -1.06
N VAL A 201 13.67 -2.04 -0.38
CA VAL A 201 13.32 -3.35 -0.95
C VAL A 201 12.45 -3.19 -2.20
N PHE A 202 11.47 -2.29 -2.17
CA PHE A 202 10.64 -1.98 -3.35
C PHE A 202 11.49 -1.53 -4.54
N VAL A 203 12.40 -0.58 -4.35
CA VAL A 203 13.25 -0.06 -5.43
C VAL A 203 14.12 -1.16 -6.02
N VAL A 204 14.72 -2.01 -5.18
CA VAL A 204 15.56 -3.14 -5.64
C VAL A 204 14.75 -4.13 -6.46
N VAL A 205 13.57 -4.52 -5.96
CA VAL A 205 12.67 -5.46 -6.65
C VAL A 205 12.16 -4.87 -7.96
N PHE A 206 11.74 -3.61 -7.94
CA PHE A 206 11.24 -2.92 -9.13
C PHE A 206 12.31 -2.84 -10.21
N ALA A 207 13.54 -2.42 -9.85
CA ALA A 207 14.66 -2.39 -10.78
C ALA A 207 14.98 -3.77 -11.36
N ALA A 208 15.00 -4.82 -10.53
CA ALA A 208 15.23 -6.20 -10.98
C ALA A 208 14.13 -6.68 -11.95
N SER A 209 12.86 -6.42 -11.63
CA SER A 209 11.73 -6.79 -12.50
C SER A 209 11.78 -6.08 -13.85
N ALA A 210 12.11 -4.79 -13.86
CA ALA A 210 12.24 -3.98 -15.08
C ALA A 210 13.40 -4.47 -15.97
N LEU A 211 14.52 -4.88 -15.36
CA LEU A 211 15.67 -5.44 -16.08
C LEU A 211 15.33 -6.80 -16.72
N THR A 212 14.60 -7.67 -16.02
CA THR A 212 14.19 -8.99 -16.56
C THR A 212 13.17 -8.84 -17.69
N ALA A 213 12.22 -7.90 -17.59
CA ALA A 213 11.25 -7.62 -18.65
C ALA A 213 11.96 -7.14 -19.95
N ARG A 214 12.96 -6.26 -19.82
CA ARG A 214 13.75 -5.77 -20.96
C ARG A 214 14.58 -6.87 -21.63
N ARG A 215 15.08 -7.84 -20.86
CA ARG A 215 15.83 -8.99 -21.40
C ARG A 215 14.94 -9.94 -22.19
N ARG A 216 13.69 -10.15 -21.77
CA ARG A 216 12.73 -11.01 -22.50
C ARG A 216 12.37 -10.42 -23.87
N LEU A 217 12.15 -9.11 -23.96
CA LEU A 217 11.82 -8.45 -25.23
C LEU A 217 12.99 -8.47 -26.23
N ARG A 218 14.21 -8.23 -25.78
CA ARG A 218 15.42 -8.33 -26.63
C ARG A 218 15.69 -9.75 -27.15
N SER A 219 15.26 -10.78 -26.42
CA SER A 219 15.38 -12.16 -26.86
C SER A 219 14.40 -12.52 -27.97
N LEU A 220 13.30 -11.79 -28.13
CA LEU A 220 12.33 -12.00 -29.20
C LEU A 220 12.78 -11.27 -30.48
N GLU A 221 13.30 -10.04 -30.35
CA GLU A 221 13.89 -9.29 -31.48
C GLU A 221 15.10 -10.02 -32.12
N GLY A 222 15.86 -10.78 -31.34
CA GLY A 222 16.98 -11.58 -31.85
C GLY A 222 16.58 -12.87 -32.58
N VAL A 223 15.34 -13.35 -32.41
CA VAL A 223 14.82 -14.55 -33.08
C VAL A 223 14.26 -14.19 -34.46
N ASP A 224 13.58 -13.06 -34.59
CA ASP A 224 13.02 -12.60 -35.87
C ASP A 224 14.11 -12.20 -36.89
N ALA A 225 15.26 -11.73 -36.40
CA ALA A 225 16.41 -11.41 -37.25
C ALA A 225 17.05 -12.64 -37.93
N HIS A 226 16.78 -13.85 -37.43
CA HIS A 226 17.38 -15.08 -37.94
C HIS A 226 16.46 -15.83 -38.94
N THR A 227 15.17 -15.49 -38.99
CA THR A 227 14.18 -16.10 -39.90
C THR A 227 14.04 -15.38 -41.24
N ASP A 228 14.58 -14.17 -41.38
CA ASP A 228 14.41 -13.33 -42.59
C ASP A 228 15.47 -13.58 -43.69
N VAL A 229 16.39 -14.52 -43.49
CA VAL A 229 17.49 -14.82 -44.44
C VAL A 229 17.21 -16.06 -45.32
N THR A 230 16.08 -16.75 -45.14
CA THR A 230 15.73 -17.95 -45.92
C THR A 230 14.36 -17.86 -46.60
N GLY A 231 14.08 -16.74 -47.28
CA GLY A 231 13.02 -16.68 -48.30
C GLY A 231 13.54 -17.23 -49.63
N PRO A 232 12.91 -18.28 -50.23
CA PRO A 232 13.42 -18.90 -51.44
C PRO A 232 13.27 -17.98 -52.66
N ALA A 233 14.37 -17.87 -53.42
CA ALA A 233 14.42 -17.29 -54.74
C ALA A 233 13.71 -18.18 -55.77
N VAL A 234 12.42 -17.97 -56.02
CA VAL A 234 11.65 -18.50 -57.18
C VAL A 234 10.37 -17.63 -57.24
N GLU A 235 9.89 -17.01 -58.32
CA GLU A 235 9.82 -17.35 -59.74
C GLU A 235 9.72 -16.04 -60.54
N ALA A 236 10.58 -15.89 -61.56
CA ALA A 236 10.34 -14.98 -62.68
C ALA A 236 10.72 -15.74 -63.95
N GLY A 237 9.72 -16.43 -64.51
CA GLY A 237 9.74 -17.13 -65.79
C GLY A 237 8.46 -16.81 -66.54
#